data_AF-A0A7X3M1V0-F1
#
_entry.id   AF-A0A7X3M1V0-F1
#
_cell.length_a   1.000
_cell.length_b   1.000
_cell.length_c   1.000
_cell.angle_alpha   90.00
_cell.angle_beta   90.00
_cell.angle_gamma   90.00
#
_symmetry.space_group_name_H-M   'P 1'
#
loop_
_entity.id
_entity.type
_entity.pdbx_description
1 polymer ?
#
loop_
_entity_poly.entity_id
_entity_poly.type
_entity_poly.pdbx_seq_one_letter_code
_entity_poly.pdbx_strand_id
1 'polypeptide(L)'
;MKKSLIALALGVVSFGALAQQGGFVSPQQPAAGYNQGGFKGPAPGMVSAAQAKTLRDDSWVVLEGNIVRMISHELYEFRDASGSVNVEIDDKDWMGQNITPNDKVRLEGEVDKDWNSVEIDVKTVRVLK
;
A
#
# COMPACT_ATOMS: atom_id res chain seq x y z
N MET A 1 -44.41 -6.48 -58.12
CA MET A 1 -43.11 -6.61 -58.82
C MET A 1 -42.04 -6.48 -57.75
N LYS A 2 -41.12 -7.40 -57.45
CA LYS A 2 -40.62 -8.61 -58.11
C LYS A 2 -40.29 -9.63 -57.00
N LYS A 3 -40.44 -10.90 -57.33
CA LYS A 3 -40.36 -12.08 -56.45
C LYS A 3 -38.91 -12.49 -56.28
N SER A 4 -38.50 -12.87 -55.07
CA SER A 4 -37.36 -13.75 -54.86
C SER A 4 -37.66 -14.75 -53.75
N LEU A 5 -37.94 -15.98 -54.17
CA LEU A 5 -37.93 -17.20 -53.38
C LEU A 5 -36.49 -17.69 -53.27
N ILE A 6 -36.00 -17.99 -52.07
CA ILE A 6 -34.94 -18.99 -51.88
C ILE A 6 -35.33 -19.82 -50.66
N ALA A 7 -35.71 -21.07 -50.93
CA ALA A 7 -35.78 -22.13 -49.94
C ALA A 7 -34.40 -22.77 -49.82
N LEU A 8 -33.91 -22.97 -48.60
CA LEU A 8 -32.89 -23.96 -48.31
C LEU A 8 -33.19 -24.59 -46.94
N ALA A 9 -33.67 -25.83 -46.98
CA ALA A 9 -33.73 -26.73 -45.85
C ALA A 9 -32.36 -27.39 -45.60
N LEU A 10 -32.17 -27.98 -44.41
CA LEU A 10 -31.09 -28.86 -43.89
C LEU A 10 -30.47 -28.22 -42.64
N GLY A 11 -30.35 -28.82 -41.46
CA GLY A 11 -30.69 -30.12 -40.92
C GLY A 11 -30.24 -30.09 -39.45
N VAL A 12 -30.97 -30.75 -38.54
CA VAL A 12 -30.64 -30.78 -37.11
C VAL A 12 -29.44 -31.70 -36.89
N VAL A 13 -28.40 -31.22 -36.20
CA VAL A 13 -27.44 -32.11 -35.52
C VAL A 13 -27.14 -31.54 -34.14
N SER A 14 -27.75 -32.14 -33.12
CA SER A 14 -27.42 -31.96 -31.72
C SER A 14 -26.09 -32.65 -31.44
N PHE A 15 -25.02 -31.88 -31.23
CA PHE A 15 -23.77 -32.41 -30.67
C PHE A 15 -23.86 -32.31 -29.15
N GLY A 16 -23.95 -33.47 -28.50
CA GLY A 16 -23.76 -33.57 -27.05
C GLY A 16 -22.34 -33.11 -26.70
N ALA A 17 -22.22 -32.16 -25.77
CA ALA A 17 -20.94 -31.81 -25.19
C ALA A 17 -20.47 -32.98 -24.31
N LEU A 18 -19.44 -33.71 -24.76
CA LEU A 18 -18.70 -34.63 -23.91
C LEU A 18 -17.91 -33.81 -22.91
N ALA A 19 -18.34 -33.83 -21.65
CA ALA A 19 -17.53 -33.36 -20.54
C ALA A 19 -16.33 -34.31 -20.41
N GLN A 20 -15.17 -33.91 -20.95
CA GLN A 20 -13.92 -34.61 -20.69
C GLN A 20 -13.44 -34.24 -19.30
N GLN A 21 -13.79 -35.11 -18.35
CA GLN A 21 -13.25 -35.15 -17.00
C GLN A 21 -11.77 -35.56 -17.09
N GLY A 22 -10.93 -34.60 -17.47
CA GLY A 22 -9.47 -34.74 -17.51
C GLY A 22 -8.88 -34.30 -16.17
N GLY A 23 -8.65 -35.26 -15.29
CA GLY A 23 -7.92 -35.06 -14.04
C GLY A 23 -6.49 -34.58 -14.33
N PHE A 24 -6.11 -33.47 -13.71
CA PHE A 24 -4.71 -33.11 -13.52
C PHE A 24 -4.32 -33.52 -12.10
N VAL A 25 -3.41 -34.48 -11.99
CA VAL A 25 -2.72 -34.79 -10.74
C VAL A 25 -1.34 -34.12 -10.84
N SER A 26 -1.14 -33.04 -10.10
CA SER A 26 0.16 -32.37 -10.02
C SER A 26 1.05 -33.08 -9.01
N PRO A 27 2.32 -33.42 -9.33
CA PRO A 27 3.26 -33.90 -8.33
C PRO A 27 3.54 -32.76 -7.33
N GLN A 28 3.54 -33.12 -6.04
CA GLN A 28 3.80 -32.28 -4.88
C GLN A 28 4.76 -31.10 -5.19
N GLN A 29 4.20 -29.89 -5.31
CA GLN A 29 4.99 -28.68 -5.54
C GLN A 29 5.44 -28.13 -4.18
N PRO A 30 6.74 -27.80 -3.98
CA PRO A 30 7.20 -27.17 -2.76
C PRO A 30 6.47 -25.84 -2.56
N ALA A 31 6.18 -25.52 -1.30
CA ALA A 31 5.39 -24.36 -0.85
C ALA A 31 5.55 -23.14 -1.78
N ALA A 32 4.43 -22.73 -2.38
CA ALA A 32 4.34 -21.50 -3.15
C ALA A 32 4.71 -20.32 -2.23
N GLY A 33 5.96 -19.86 -2.32
CA GLY A 33 6.30 -18.52 -1.89
C GLY A 33 5.48 -17.57 -2.75
N TYR A 34 4.59 -16.81 -2.13
CA TYR A 34 3.90 -15.70 -2.77
C TYR A 34 4.95 -14.69 -3.23
N ASN A 35 5.42 -14.82 -4.47
CA ASN A 35 6.03 -13.70 -5.17
C ASN A 35 4.89 -12.73 -5.47
N GLN A 36 4.62 -11.85 -4.52
CA GLN A 36 3.66 -10.76 -4.69
C GLN A 36 4.17 -9.89 -5.85
N GLY A 37 3.55 -10.04 -7.02
CA GLY A 37 3.72 -9.11 -8.13
C GLY A 37 3.27 -7.70 -7.68
N GLY A 38 3.63 -6.67 -8.45
CA GLY A 38 3.24 -5.30 -8.11
C GLY A 38 3.89 -4.25 -8.99
N PHE A 39 3.49 -2.99 -8.78
CA PHE A 39 4.11 -1.83 -9.42
C PHE A 39 5.51 -1.62 -8.85
N LYS A 40 6.50 -1.49 -9.74
CA LYS A 40 7.87 -1.09 -9.40
C LYS A 40 8.15 0.25 -10.07
N GLY A 41 7.84 1.34 -9.36
CA GLY A 41 8.13 2.70 -9.78
C GLY A 41 9.08 3.42 -8.82
N PRO A 42 9.36 4.70 -9.09
CA PRO A 42 10.12 5.54 -8.17
C PRO A 42 9.49 5.51 -6.78
N ALA A 43 10.30 5.31 -5.75
CA ALA A 43 9.85 5.44 -4.38
C ALA A 43 9.58 6.92 -4.06
N PRO A 44 8.65 7.22 -3.13
CA PRO A 44 8.46 8.57 -2.63
C PRO A 44 9.79 9.14 -2.10
N GLY A 45 10.04 10.41 -2.40
CA GLY A 45 11.24 11.10 -1.95
C GLY A 45 11.24 11.31 -0.44
N MET A 46 12.43 11.21 0.17
CA MET A 46 12.62 11.61 1.56
C MET A 46 12.57 13.13 1.67
N VAL A 47 11.84 13.64 2.67
CA VAL A 47 11.74 15.07 2.97
C VAL A 47 12.13 15.32 4.43
N SER A 48 12.38 16.58 4.76
CA SER A 48 12.65 16.97 6.15
C SER A 48 11.35 17.24 6.92
N ALA A 49 11.39 17.18 8.25
CA ALA A 49 10.26 17.52 9.10
C ALA A 49 9.76 18.96 8.86
N ALA A 50 10.67 19.90 8.62
CA ALA A 50 10.31 21.27 8.27
C ALA A 50 9.60 21.36 6.91
N GLN A 51 10.07 20.60 5.92
CA GLN A 51 9.46 20.58 4.59
C GLN A 51 8.09 19.88 4.60
N ALA A 52 7.93 18.79 5.34
CA ALA A 52 6.67 18.06 5.41
C ALA A 52 5.51 18.98 5.83
N LYS A 53 5.76 19.90 6.77
CA LYS A 53 4.76 20.90 7.22
C LYS A 53 4.28 21.84 6.12
N THR A 54 5.02 22.01 5.03
CA THR A 54 4.66 22.92 3.92
C THR A 54 3.95 22.21 2.78
N LEU A 55 3.97 20.88 2.75
CA LEU A 55 3.33 20.07 1.71
C LEU A 55 1.81 20.16 1.77
N ARG A 56 1.15 19.78 0.69
CA ARG A 56 -0.32 19.75 0.65
C ARG A 56 -0.81 18.57 1.48
N ASP A 57 -2.06 18.65 1.89
CA ASP A 57 -2.82 17.51 2.40
C ASP A 57 -2.72 16.29 1.45
N ASP A 58 -2.83 15.07 1.97
CA ASP A 58 -2.67 13.78 1.30
C ASP A 58 -1.30 13.55 0.63
N SER A 59 -0.28 14.36 0.94
CA SER A 59 1.05 14.18 0.35
C SER A 59 1.78 13.01 1.01
N TRP A 60 2.11 11.96 0.25
CA TRP A 60 2.94 10.87 0.75
C TRP A 60 4.38 11.33 1.01
N VAL A 61 4.90 11.03 2.20
CA VAL A 61 6.25 11.41 2.64
C VAL A 61 7.02 10.25 3.25
N VAL A 62 8.34 10.37 3.18
CA VAL A 62 9.28 9.54 3.93
C VAL A 62 10.12 10.46 4.82
N LEU A 63 10.16 10.17 6.11
CA LEU A 63 10.92 10.94 7.11
C LEU A 63 11.96 10.05 7.79
N GLU A 64 13.12 10.62 8.12
CA GLU A 64 14.14 9.97 8.94
C GLU A 64 14.62 10.85 10.09
N GLY A 65 14.59 10.32 11.31
CA GLY A 65 14.83 11.10 12.52
C GLY A 65 14.53 10.29 13.78
N ASN A 66 14.05 10.93 14.84
CA ASN A 66 13.78 10.29 16.12
C ASN A 66 12.38 10.65 16.62
N ILE A 67 11.71 9.69 17.26
CA ILE A 67 10.48 9.95 18.01
C ILE A 67 10.88 10.33 19.43
N VAL A 68 10.72 11.60 19.79
CA VAL A 68 11.35 12.15 21.02
C VAL A 68 10.44 12.12 22.24
N ARG A 69 9.12 12.17 22.07
CA ARG A 69 8.12 12.03 23.15
C ARG A 69 6.73 11.74 22.61
N MET A 70 5.90 11.14 23.45
CA MET A 70 4.45 11.03 23.25
C MET A 70 3.79 12.34 23.70
N ILE A 71 2.86 12.87 22.90
CA ILE A 71 2.10 14.08 23.18
C ILE A 71 0.73 13.70 23.77
N SER A 72 0.04 12.76 23.12
CA SER A 72 -1.23 12.16 23.55
C SER A 72 -1.35 10.74 23.02
N HIS A 73 -2.50 10.08 23.22
CA HIS A 73 -2.78 8.76 22.61
C HIS A 73 -2.46 8.81 21.11
N GLU A 74 -1.64 7.88 20.63
CA GLU A 74 -1.20 7.72 19.23
C GLU A 74 -0.48 8.93 18.59
N LEU A 75 -0.35 10.06 19.29
CA LEU A 75 0.31 11.27 18.79
C LEU A 75 1.69 11.46 19.42
N TYR A 76 2.70 11.63 18.59
CA TYR A 76 4.10 11.74 19.00
C TYR A 76 4.79 12.93 18.36
N GLU A 77 5.85 13.43 18.99
CA GLU A 77 6.76 14.40 18.37
C GLU A 77 7.88 13.65 17.66
N PHE A 78 7.96 13.85 16.34
CA PHE A 78 9.10 13.44 15.53
C PHE A 78 10.04 14.62 15.33
N ARG A 79 11.36 14.35 15.35
CA ARG A 79 12.39 15.37 15.17
C ARG A 79 13.50 14.90 14.24
N ASP A 80 13.93 15.80 13.36
CA ASP A 80 15.15 15.68 12.58
C ASP A 80 16.01 16.96 12.73
N ALA A 81 17.06 17.09 11.91
CA ALA A 81 17.95 18.26 11.94
C ALA A 81 17.27 19.58 11.50
N SER A 82 16.16 19.50 10.75
CA SER A 82 15.42 20.66 10.25
C SER A 82 14.40 21.20 11.26
N GLY A 83 13.94 20.36 12.20
CA GLY A 83 12.97 20.72 13.21
C GLY A 83 12.11 19.53 13.64
N SER A 84 10.91 19.82 14.14
CA SER A 84 9.94 18.80 14.52
C SER A 84 8.60 18.93 13.79
N VAL A 85 7.89 17.81 13.72
CA VAL A 85 6.51 17.66 13.23
C VAL A 85 5.83 16.60 14.09
N ASN A 86 4.50 16.72 14.26
CA ASN A 86 3.73 15.69 14.93
C ASN A 86 3.52 14.51 13.99
N VAL A 87 3.50 13.30 14.55
CA VAL A 87 3.20 12.08 13.82
C VAL A 87 2.16 11.29 14.59
N GLU A 88 1.13 10.82 13.89
CA GLU A 88 0.15 9.89 14.41
C GLU A 88 0.58 8.47 14.03
N ILE A 89 0.66 7.58 15.01
CA ILE A 89 1.10 6.19 14.83
C ILE A 89 0.15 5.28 15.59
N ASP A 90 -0.73 4.57 14.86
CA ASP A 90 -1.61 3.57 15.46
C ASP A 90 -0.81 2.42 16.08
N ASP A 91 -1.39 1.77 17.09
CA ASP A 91 -0.81 0.59 17.75
C ASP A 91 -0.34 -0.51 16.76
N LYS A 92 -1.06 -0.66 15.63
CA LYS A 92 -0.73 -1.65 14.60
C LYS A 92 0.54 -1.32 13.81
N ASP A 93 0.86 -0.04 13.63
CA ASP A 93 1.93 0.41 12.73
C ASP A 93 3.33 0.29 13.35
N TRP A 94 3.39 0.10 14.67
CA TRP A 94 4.61 -0.29 15.38
C TRP A 94 5.13 -1.68 14.97
N MET A 95 4.24 -2.58 14.53
CA MET A 95 4.57 -3.97 14.18
C MET A 95 5.40 -4.71 15.26
N GLY A 96 5.10 -4.45 16.54
CA GLY A 96 5.79 -5.04 17.69
C GLY A 96 7.20 -4.50 17.96
N GLN A 97 7.61 -3.44 17.26
CA GLN A 97 8.88 -2.75 17.53
C GLN A 97 8.76 -1.93 18.81
N ASN A 98 9.81 -1.98 19.64
CA ASN A 98 9.97 -1.07 20.77
C ASN A 98 10.98 0.02 20.39
N ILE A 99 10.53 1.27 20.41
CA ILE A 99 11.32 2.43 19.98
C ILE A 99 11.54 3.36 21.16
N THR A 100 12.78 3.83 21.31
CA THR A 100 13.19 4.81 22.30
C THR A 100 13.57 6.13 21.62
N PRO A 101 13.64 7.25 22.37
CA PRO A 101 14.09 8.52 21.81
C PRO A 101 15.51 8.52 21.20
N ASN A 102 16.34 7.52 21.51
CA ASN A 102 17.68 7.40 20.95
C ASN A 102 17.71 6.64 19.62
N ASP A 103 16.64 5.92 19.28
CA ASP A 103 16.57 5.11 18.06
C ASP A 103 16.24 6.01 16.88
N LYS A 104 17.08 5.94 15.83
CA LYS A 104 16.76 6.59 14.57
C LYS A 104 15.75 5.72 13.83
N VAL A 105 14.67 6.33 13.34
CA VAL A 105 13.58 5.65 12.65
C VAL A 105 13.38 6.24 11.26
N ARG A 106 12.85 5.42 10.37
CA ARG A 106 12.26 5.82 9.09
C ARG A 106 10.76 5.65 9.18
N LEU A 107 10.03 6.73 8.94
CA LEU A 107 8.58 6.78 8.91
C LEU A 107 8.12 6.98 7.47
N GLU A 108 7.09 6.24 7.07
CA GLU A 108 6.38 6.45 5.80
C GLU A 108 4.90 6.70 6.11
N GLY A 109 4.33 7.72 5.50
CA GLY A 109 2.97 8.14 5.81
C GLY A 109 2.49 9.29 4.93
N GLU A 110 1.31 9.77 5.25
CA GLU A 110 0.62 10.85 4.53
C GLU A 110 0.63 12.11 5.39
N VAL A 111 0.85 13.26 4.75
CA VAL A 111 0.64 14.55 5.41
C VAL A 111 -0.87 14.72 5.58
N ASP A 112 -1.32 14.77 6.82
CA ASP A 112 -2.69 15.15 7.18
C ASP A 112 -2.67 16.63 7.59
N LYS A 113 -3.37 17.45 6.82
CA LYS A 113 -3.39 18.90 6.99
C LYS A 113 -4.81 19.44 7.04
N ASP A 114 -5.18 19.82 8.25
CA ASP A 114 -6.35 20.64 8.53
C ASP A 114 -6.03 22.14 8.53
N TRP A 115 -7.09 22.95 8.68
CA TRP A 115 -6.99 24.40 8.73
C TRP A 115 -6.11 24.94 9.89
N ASN A 116 -5.88 24.15 10.95
CA ASN A 116 -5.10 24.55 12.13
C ASN A 116 -4.03 23.55 12.58
N SER A 117 -3.87 22.41 11.92
CA SER A 117 -2.89 21.37 12.29
C SER A 117 -2.20 20.81 11.06
N VAL A 118 -0.99 20.27 11.29
CA VAL A 118 -0.28 19.45 10.32
C VAL A 118 0.38 18.32 11.08
N GLU A 119 0.06 17.10 10.69
CA GLU A 119 0.67 15.89 11.20
C GLU A 119 0.95 14.90 10.07
N ILE A 120 1.66 13.84 10.41
CA ILE A 120 1.91 12.74 9.49
C ILE A 120 1.15 11.53 10.01
N ASP A 121 0.18 11.04 9.25
CA ASP A 121 -0.49 9.77 9.49
C ASP A 121 0.46 8.65 9.02
N VAL A 122 1.10 7.98 9.97
CA VAL A 122 2.18 7.01 9.70
C VAL A 122 1.61 5.64 9.39
N LYS A 123 1.96 5.12 8.20
CA LYS A 123 1.60 3.76 7.76
C LYS A 123 2.69 2.74 7.99
N THR A 124 3.92 3.17 8.22
CA THR A 124 5.04 2.25 8.46
C THR A 124 6.08 2.90 9.36
N VAL A 125 6.44 2.19 10.42
CA VAL A 125 7.57 2.51 11.29
C VAL A 125 8.69 1.52 11.06
N ARG A 126 9.93 1.99 10.91
CA ARG A 126 11.12 1.13 10.83
C ARG A 126 12.28 1.70 11.62
N VAL A 127 12.82 0.95 12.57
CA VAL A 127 14.09 1.30 13.22
C VAL A 127 15.25 1.14 12.23
N LEU A 128 16.10 2.16 12.15
CA LEU A 128 17.34 2.15 11.39
C LEU A 128 18.48 1.66 12.30
N LYS A 129 19.27 0.72 11.80
CA LYS A 129 20.45 0.16 12.48
C LYS A 129 21.73 0.77 11.97
#